data_AF-A0A8T5TYK3-F1
#
_entry.id   AF-A0A8T5TYK3-F1
#
_cell.length_a   1.000
_cell.length_b   1.000
_cell.length_c   1.000
_cell.angle_alpha   90.00
_cell.angle_beta   90.00
_cell.angle_gamma   90.00
#
_symmetry.space_group_name_H-M   'P 1'
#
loop_
_entity.id
_entity.type
_entity.pdbx_description
1 polymer ?
#
loop_
_entity_poly.entity_id
_entity_poly.type
_entity_poly.pdbx_seq_one_letter_code
_entity_poly.pdbx_strand_id
1 'polypeptide(L)'
;MILCAGDYENMLKDGLIQKLNWLEEEFSFLFNSKKHNYSQKDRDLANQIIKNISDSINSSEDVRLKELLIDTLKSIKDIYPELF
;
A
#
# COMPACT_ATOMS: atom_id res chain seq x y z
N MET A 1 3.76 7.81 31.83
CA MET A 1 3.26 8.45 30.61
C MET A 1 2.01 7.68 30.24
N ILE A 2 0.82 8.25 30.47
CA ILE A 2 -0.45 7.58 30.16
C ILE A 2 -0.75 7.91 28.70
N LEU A 3 -0.66 6.92 27.81
CA LEU A 3 -1.14 7.05 26.44
C LEU A 3 -2.66 7.11 26.52
N CYS A 4 -3.25 8.27 26.21
CA CYS A 4 -4.69 8.38 26.05
C CYS A 4 -5.11 7.57 24.82
N ALA A 5 -6.32 7.01 24.81
CA ALA A 5 -6.81 6.19 23.69
C ALA A 5 -6.69 6.91 22.33
N GLY A 6 -6.86 8.23 22.30
CA GLY A 6 -6.65 9.05 21.10
C GLY A 6 -5.20 9.12 20.61
N ASP A 7 -4.21 9.04 21.49
CA ASP A 7 -2.79 9.03 21.10
C ASP A 7 -2.42 7.70 20.44
N TYR A 8 -2.99 6.60 20.96
CA TYR A 8 -2.81 5.26 20.38
C TYR A 8 -3.45 5.15 18.99
N GLU A 9 -4.67 5.67 18.80
CA GLU A 9 -5.32 5.73 17.50
C GLU A 9 -4.55 6.57 16.48
N ASN A 10 -3.98 7.70 16.91
CA ASN A 10 -3.15 8.55 16.05
C ASN A 10 -1.84 7.86 15.65
N MET A 11 -1.15 7.20 16.59
CA MET A 11 0.06 6.43 16.29
C MET A 11 -0.21 5.26 15.32
N LEU A 12 -1.35 4.59 15.45
CA LEU A 12 -1.76 3.55 14.53
C LEU A 12 -2.05 4.09 13.12
N LYS A 13 -2.72 5.24 13.02
CA LYS A 13 -2.96 5.93 11.74
C LYS A 13 -1.66 6.35 11.08
N ASP A 14 -0.73 6.93 11.83
CA ASP A 14 0.58 7.35 11.31
C ASP A 14 1.39 6.15 10.82
N GLY A 15 1.40 5.04 11.56
CA GLY A 15 2.07 3.81 11.13
C GLY A 15 1.44 3.20 9.86
N LEU A 16 0.14 3.36 9.67
CA LEU A 16 -0.57 2.85 8.48
C LEU A 16 -0.38 3.77 7.27
N ILE A 17 -0.35 5.09 7.44
CA ILE A 17 0.02 6.04 6.38
C ILE A 17 1.45 5.78 5.92
N GLN A 18 2.38 5.55 6.86
CA GLN A 18 3.76 5.18 6.52
C GLN A 18 3.83 3.88 5.71
N LYS A 19 3.00 2.88 6.02
CA LYS A 19 2.92 1.64 5.23
C LYS A 19 2.42 1.88 3.80
N LEU A 20 1.46 2.79 3.60
CA LEU A 20 0.96 3.15 2.28
C LEU A 20 2.00 3.94 1.47
N ASN A 21 2.73 4.86 2.09
CA ASN A 21 3.84 5.55 1.43
C ASN A 21 4.97 4.57 1.06
N TRP A 22 5.32 3.68 2.00
CA TRP A 22 6.30 2.62 1.74
C TRP A 22 5.87 1.74 0.57
N LEU A 23 4.58 1.46 0.40
CA LEU A 23 4.07 0.66 -0.72
C LEU A 23 4.38 1.33 -2.08
N GLU A 24 4.19 2.63 -2.21
CA GLU A 24 4.52 3.35 -3.45
C GLU A 24 6.03 3.34 -3.72
N GLU A 25 6.84 3.54 -2.69
CA GLU A 25 8.31 3.49 -2.78
C GLU A 25 8.80 2.10 -3.19
N GLU A 26 8.26 1.04 -2.58
CA GLU A 26 8.62 -0.35 -2.87
C GLU A 26 8.27 -0.71 -4.32
N PHE A 27 7.08 -0.29 -4.81
CA PHE A 27 6.73 -0.47 -6.22
C PHE A 27 7.69 0.26 -7.15
N SER A 28 8.07 1.49 -6.81
CA SER A 28 9.07 2.25 -7.56
C SER A 28 10.41 1.53 -7.61
N PHE A 29 10.89 1.04 -6.47
CA PHE A 29 12.15 0.32 -6.38
C PHE A 29 12.14 -0.98 -7.22
N LEU A 30 11.06 -1.76 -7.13
CA LEU A 30 10.98 -3.08 -7.76
C LEU A 30 10.69 -3.03 -9.28
N PHE A 31 9.90 -2.05 -9.72
CA PHE A 31 9.29 -2.08 -11.05
C PHE A 31 9.69 -0.92 -11.96
N ASN A 32 10.16 0.22 -11.44
CA ASN A 32 10.41 1.41 -12.27
C ASN A 32 11.52 1.18 -13.31
N SER A 33 12.50 0.31 -13.03
CA SER A 33 13.56 -0.07 -13.99
C SER A 33 13.10 -1.02 -15.10
N LYS A 34 11.91 -1.62 -14.96
CA LYS A 34 11.31 -2.61 -15.87
C LYS A 34 10.07 -2.09 -16.59
N LYS A 35 9.76 -0.79 -16.46
CA LYS A 35 8.66 -0.14 -17.17
C LYS A 35 8.74 -0.56 -18.65
N HIS A 36 7.69 -1.22 -19.14
CA HIS A 36 7.52 -1.78 -20.50
C HIS A 36 7.99 -3.22 -20.77
N ASN A 37 8.50 -3.95 -19.78
CA ASN A 37 8.82 -5.38 -19.96
C ASN A 37 8.63 -6.21 -18.68
N TYR A 38 7.45 -6.11 -18.08
CA TYR A 38 7.11 -6.91 -16.90
C TYR A 38 6.92 -8.38 -17.25
N SER A 39 7.64 -9.24 -16.54
CA SER A 39 7.42 -10.68 -16.61
C SER A 39 6.16 -11.08 -15.85
N GLN A 40 5.67 -12.30 -16.10
CA GLN A 40 4.57 -12.86 -15.30
C GLN A 40 4.93 -12.90 -13.80
N LYS A 41 6.19 -13.15 -13.47
CA LYS A 41 6.67 -13.14 -12.08
C LYS A 41 6.58 -11.77 -11.44
N ASP A 42 6.81 -10.70 -12.20
CA ASP A 42 6.67 -9.33 -11.70
C ASP A 42 5.20 -9.01 -11.38
N ARG A 43 4.27 -9.46 -12.23
CA ARG A 43 2.82 -9.34 -11.98
C ARG A 43 2.37 -10.15 -10.76
N ASP A 44 2.86 -11.38 -10.64
CA ASP A 44 2.54 -12.25 -9.49
C ASP A 44 3.06 -11.62 -8.19
N LEU A 45 4.27 -11.04 -8.20
CA LEU A 45 4.84 -10.34 -7.06
C LEU A 45 4.05 -9.08 -6.70
N ALA A 46 3.71 -8.24 -7.68
CA ALA A 46 2.90 -7.04 -7.46
C ALA A 46 1.55 -7.38 -6.81
N ASN A 47 0.88 -8.41 -7.33
CA ASN A 47 -0.38 -8.90 -6.78
C ASN A 47 -0.24 -9.45 -5.35
N GLN A 48 0.85 -10.16 -5.05
CA GLN A 48 1.12 -10.63 -3.69
C GLN A 48 1.35 -9.49 -2.71
N ILE A 49 2.12 -8.47 -3.08
CA ILE A 49 2.38 -7.30 -2.24
C ILE A 49 1.07 -6.57 -1.92
N ILE A 50 0.26 -6.30 -2.95
CA ILE A 50 -1.03 -5.63 -2.80
C ILE A 50 -1.98 -6.44 -1.93
N LYS A 51 -2.04 -7.75 -2.13
CA LYS A 51 -2.88 -8.64 -1.34
C LYS A 51 -2.48 -8.59 0.15
N ASN A 52 -1.20 -8.73 0.45
CA ASN A 52 -0.71 -8.72 1.83
C ASN A 52 -1.02 -7.41 2.55
N ILE A 53 -0.87 -6.27 1.87
CA ILE A 53 -1.19 -4.96 2.46
C ILE A 53 -2.71 -4.77 2.60
N SER A 54 -3.48 -5.17 1.59
CA SER A 54 -4.94 -5.10 1.63
C SER A 54 -5.50 -5.95 2.76
N ASP A 55 -4.97 -7.16 2.98
CA ASP A 55 -5.36 -8.04 4.08
C ASP A 55 -4.99 -7.43 5.44
N SER A 56 -3.82 -6.79 5.55
CA SER A 56 -3.41 -6.07 6.77
C SER A 56 -4.34 -4.89 7.07
N ILE A 57 -4.82 -4.16 6.07
CA ILE A 57 -5.65 -2.95 6.25
C ILE A 57 -7.14 -3.30 6.36
N ASN A 58 -7.62 -4.33 5.68
CA ASN A 58 -9.02 -4.79 5.77
C ASN A 58 -9.41 -5.26 7.17
N SER A 59 -8.44 -5.67 7.98
CA SER A 59 -8.64 -5.96 9.40
C SER A 59 -8.97 -4.73 10.26
N SER A 60 -8.80 -3.52 9.70
CA SER A 60 -9.16 -2.25 10.35
C SER A 60 -10.62 -1.85 10.06
N GLU A 61 -11.32 -1.37 11.09
CA GLU A 61 -12.66 -0.77 10.94
C GLU A 61 -12.61 0.68 10.44
N ASP A 62 -11.42 1.26 10.31
CA ASP A 62 -11.23 2.65 9.90
C ASP A 62 -11.52 2.83 8.40
N VAL A 63 -12.66 3.46 8.10
CA VAL A 63 -13.12 3.77 6.74
C VAL A 63 -12.12 4.66 6.00
N ARG A 64 -11.50 5.63 6.68
CA ARG A 64 -10.55 6.56 6.06
C ARG A 64 -9.29 5.85 5.61
N LEU A 65 -8.87 4.83 6.35
CA LEU A 65 -7.74 3.99 5.96
C LEU A 65 -8.03 3.14 4.72
N LYS A 66 -9.27 2.66 4.57
CA LYS A 66 -9.71 1.96 3.36
C LYS A 66 -9.74 2.89 2.15
N GLU A 67 -10.20 4.14 2.34
CA GLU A 67 -10.16 5.17 1.29
C GLU A 67 -8.72 5.47 0.85
N LEU A 68 -7.80 5.68 1.81
CA LEU A 68 -6.39 5.91 1.51
C LEU A 68 -5.72 4.74 0.78
N LEU A 69 -6.06 3.50 1.15
CA LEU A 69 -5.60 2.32 0.43
C LEU A 69 -6.10 2.33 -1.02
N ILE A 70 -7.39 2.61 -1.24
CA ILE A 70 -7.97 2.66 -2.59
C ILE A 70 -7.25 3.71 -3.44
N ASP A 71 -6.99 4.90 -2.89
CA ASP A 71 -6.30 5.97 -3.62
C ASP A 71 -4.84 5.61 -3.91
N THR A 72 -4.14 4.98 -2.97
CA THR A 72 -2.77 4.48 -3.16
C THR A 72 -2.72 3.41 -4.27
N LEU A 73 -3.68 2.48 -4.28
CA LEU A 73 -3.74 1.45 -5.32
C LEU A 73 -4.08 2.02 -6.70
N LYS A 74 -4.92 3.06 -6.77
CA LYS A 74 -5.17 3.80 -8.02
C LYS A 74 -3.89 4.47 -8.52
N SER A 75 -3.18 5.18 -7.64
CA SER A 75 -1.88 5.81 -7.94
C SER A 75 -0.89 4.81 -8.54
N ILE A 76 -0.72 3.65 -7.88
CA ILE A 76 0.14 2.56 -8.37
C ILE A 76 -0.31 2.07 -9.75
N LYS A 77 -1.61 1.84 -9.95
CA LYS A 77 -2.15 1.35 -11.22
C LYS A 77 -1.95 2.36 -12.35
N ASP A 78 -2.10 3.65 -12.07
CA ASP A 78 -1.88 4.70 -13.06
C ASP A 78 -0.40 4.83 -13.46
N ILE A 79 0.52 4.62 -12.52
CA ILE A 79 1.97 4.66 -12.78
C ILE A 79 2.47 3.39 -13.47
N TYR A 80 1.88 2.23 -13.14
CA TYR A 80 2.31 0.91 -13.61
C TYR A 80 1.15 0.09 -14.24
N PRO A 81 0.49 0.60 -15.29
CA PRO A 81 -0.72 -0.04 -15.84
C PRO A 81 -0.47 -1.46 -16.36
N GLU A 82 0.71 -1.73 -16.90
CA GLU A 82 1.06 -3.05 -17.48
C GLU A 82 1.33 -4.16 -16.43
N LEU A 83 1.36 -3.81 -15.13
CA LEU A 83 1.39 -4.80 -14.03
C LEU A 83 0.01 -5.40 -13.74
N PHE A 84 -1.08 -4.76 -14.19
CA PHE A 84 -2.47 -5.09 -13.83
C PHE A 84 -3.33 -5.45 -15.04
#